data_AF-A0A348DMM0-F1
#
_entry.id   AF-A0A348DMM0-F1
#
_cell.length_a   1.000
_cell.length_b   1.000
_cell.length_c   1.000
_cell.angle_alpha   90.00
_cell.angle_beta   90.00
_cell.angle_gamma   90.00
#
_symmetry.space_group_name_H-M   'P 1'
#
loop_
_entity.id
_entity.type
_entity.pdbx_description
1 polymer ?
#
loop_
_entity_poly.entity_id
_entity_poly.type
_entity_poly.pdbx_seq_one_letter_code
_entity_poly.pdbx_strand_id
1 'polypeptide(L)' 'MTIAGLIARLQRYPEDALCLGTFWLAEDFLSLDPSLTDEDIEAAMEIADDQHDAEVGFNWYTLEMAIERMRE' A
#
# COMPACT_ATOMS: atom_id res chain seq x y z
N MET A 1 -2.38 4.71 -5.75
CA MET A 1 -2.96 3.33 -5.81
C MET A 1 -4.42 3.35 -5.30
N THR A 2 -5.41 2.78 -6.01
CA THR A 2 -6.84 2.85 -5.62
C THR A 2 -7.53 1.48 -5.60
N ILE A 3 -8.71 1.38 -4.97
CA ILE A 3 -9.55 0.16 -4.99
C ILE A 3 -9.88 -0.27 -6.42
N ALA A 4 -10.31 0.67 -7.26
CA ALA A 4 -10.62 0.36 -8.66
C ALA A 4 -9.39 -0.17 -9.41
N GLY A 5 -8.21 0.42 -9.15
CA GLY A 5 -6.94 -0.06 -9.69
C GLY A 5 -6.57 -1.47 -9.20
N LEU A 6 -6.76 -1.75 -7.91
CA LEU A 6 -6.51 -3.07 -7.34
C LEU A 6 -7.46 -4.13 -7.92
N ILE A 7 -8.76 -3.83 -8.02
CA ILE A 7 -9.74 -4.70 -8.68
C ILE A 7 -9.32 -5.00 -10.11
N ALA A 8 -8.97 -3.97 -10.90
CA ALA A 8 -8.50 -4.16 -12.27
C ALA A 8 -7.22 -5.03 -12.34
N ARG A 9 -6.32 -4.89 -11.37
CA ARG A 9 -5.10 -5.72 -11.26
C ARG A 9 -5.44 -7.18 -10.96
N LEU A 10 -6.38 -7.44 -10.06
CA LEU A 10 -6.84 -8.78 -9.67
C LEU A 10 -7.65 -9.47 -10.77
N GLN A 11 -8.47 -8.73 -11.53
CA GLN A 11 -9.25 -9.24 -12.66
C GLN A 11 -8.39 -9.81 -13.81
N ARG A 12 -7.07 -9.63 -13.77
CA ARG A 12 -6.14 -10.27 -14.71
C ARG A 12 -5.91 -11.75 -14.42
N TYR A 13 -6.34 -12.25 -13.27
CA TYR A 13 -6.22 -13.64 -12.85
C TYR A 13 -7.60 -14.34 -12.90
N PRO A 14 -7.64 -15.68 -13.06
CA PRO A 14 -8.88 -16.45 -12.91
C PRO A 14 -9.52 -16.25 -11.53
N GLU A 15 -10.84 -16.19 -11.46
CA GLU A 15 -11.59 -15.95 -10.21
C GLU A 15 -11.40 -17.07 -9.17
N ASP A 16 -11.04 -18.28 -9.61
CA ASP A 16 -10.79 -19.45 -8.76
C ASP A 16 -9.31 -19.63 -8.40
N ALA A 17 -8.44 -18.70 -8.81
CA ALA A 17 -7.04 -18.74 -8.44
C ALA A 17 -6.87 -18.56 -6.92
N LEU A 18 -6.09 -19.46 -6.30
CA LEU A 18 -5.73 -19.31 -4.89
C LEU A 18 -4.86 -18.05 -4.71
N CYS A 19 -5.28 -17.16 -3.81
CA CYS A 19 -4.55 -15.95 -3.49
C CYS A 19 -4.58 -15.64 -1.99
N LEU A 20 -3.52 -15.02 -1.49
CA LEU A 20 -3.42 -14.41 -0.18
C LEU A 20 -2.70 -13.07 -0.34
N GLY A 21 -3.17 -12.03 0.32
CA GLY A 21 -2.54 -10.71 0.29
C GLY A 21 -2.93 -9.89 1.50
N THR A 22 -2.11 -8.87 1.79
CA THR A 22 -2.41 -7.84 2.78
C THR A 22 -2.98 -6.63 2.06
N PHE A 23 -3.99 -6.02 2.66
CA PHE A 23 -4.72 -4.90 2.08
C PHE A 23 -4.68 -3.72 3.04
N TRP A 24 -4.33 -2.55 2.52
CA TRP A 24 -4.19 -1.31 3.27
C TRP A 24 -4.97 -0.20 2.58
N LEU A 25 -5.58 0.66 3.38
CA LEU A 25 -6.40 1.78 2.95
C LEU A 25 -5.77 3.10 3.39
N ALA A 26 -6.27 4.21 2.85
CA ALA A 26 -5.80 5.54 3.24
C ALA A 26 -5.91 5.79 4.75
N GLU A 27 -6.94 5.24 5.39
CA GLU A 27 -7.16 5.31 6.83
C GLU A 27 -6.02 4.69 7.65
N ASP A 28 -5.34 3.66 7.11
CA ASP A 28 -4.21 3.03 7.77
C ASP A 28 -3.00 3.98 7.81
N PHE A 29 -2.76 4.72 6.72
CA PHE A 29 -1.72 5.76 6.67
C PHE A 29 -2.07 6.94 7.57
N LEU A 30 -3.32 7.38 7.58
CA LEU A 30 -3.81 8.45 8.45
C LEU A 30 -3.77 8.08 9.93
N SER A 31 -3.83 6.78 10.26
CA SER A 31 -3.66 6.29 11.63
C SER A 31 -2.23 6.47 12.15
N LEU A 32 -1.24 6.45 11.24
CA LEU A 32 0.17 6.68 11.53
C LEU A 32 0.50 8.18 11.53
N ASP A 33 0.00 8.90 10.52
CA ASP A 33 0.19 10.34 10.41
C ASP A 33 -1.08 11.04 9.87
N PRO A 34 -1.85 11.72 10.74
CA PRO A 34 -3.10 12.36 10.35
C PRO A 34 -2.92 13.64 9.54
N SER A 35 -1.67 14.09 9.31
CA SER A 35 -1.39 15.30 8.52
C SER A 35 -1.24 15.04 7.02
N LEU A 36 -1.19 13.77 6.60
CA LEU A 36 -1.00 13.40 5.21
C LEU A 36 -2.18 13.83 4.33
N THR A 37 -1.85 14.38 3.17
CA THR A 37 -2.81 14.63 2.10
C THR A 37 -3.04 13.37 1.25
N ASP A 38 -4.09 13.37 0.42
CA ASP A 38 -4.33 12.26 -0.51
C ASP A 38 -3.15 12.04 -1.46
N GLU A 39 -2.47 13.11 -1.89
CA GLU A 39 -1.27 13.04 -2.74
C GLU A 39 -0.09 12.39 -1.99
N ASP A 40 0.12 12.75 -0.72
CA ASP A 40 1.14 12.15 0.13
C ASP A 40 0.90 10.65 0.35
N ILE A 41 -0.37 10.27 0.59
CA ILE A 41 -0.77 8.87 0.79
C ILE A 41 -0.55 8.07 -0.50
N GLU A 42 -0.92 8.62 -1.65
CA GLU A 42 -0.68 7.97 -2.93
C GLU A 42 0.81 7.74 -3.18
N ALA A 43 1.66 8.73 -2.94
CA ALA A 43 3.11 8.61 -3.08
C ALA A 43 3.69 7.57 -2.10
N ALA A 44 3.26 7.57 -0.84
CA ALA A 44 3.69 6.58 0.15
C ALA A 44 3.24 5.16 -0.22
N MET A 45 2.03 5.01 -0.77
CA MET A 45 1.54 3.73 -1.28
C MET A 45 2.39 3.20 -2.44
N GLU A 46 2.82 4.06 -3.36
CA GLU A 46 3.71 3.67 -4.47
C GLU A 46 5.08 3.23 -3.95
N ILE A 47 5.66 3.97 -3.01
CA ILE A 47 6.94 3.59 -2.37
C ILE A 47 6.83 2.24 -1.68
N ALA A 48 5.71 1.99 -0.98
CA ALA A 48 5.49 0.73 -0.28
C ALA A 48 5.34 -0.46 -1.25
N ASP A 49 4.65 -0.30 -2.39
CA ASP A 49 4.54 -1.35 -3.44
C ASP A 49 5.90 -1.62 -4.10
N ASP A 50 6.65 -0.56 -4.43
CA ASP A 50 7.94 -0.66 -5.12
C ASP A 50 9.07 -1.23 -4.25
N GLN A 51 9.02 -0.98 -2.93
CA GLN A 51 10.05 -1.41 -1.98
C GLN A 51 9.64 -2.66 -1.18
N HIS A 52 8.64 -3.41 -1.66
CA HIS A 52 8.22 -4.63 -1.01
C HIS A 52 9.33 -5.70 -1.03
N ASP A 53 9.98 -5.90 0.12
CA ASP A 53 10.88 -7.02 0.37
C ASP A 53 10.05 -8.23 0.83
N ALA A 54 10.12 -9.34 0.09
CA ALA A 54 9.38 -10.55 0.40
C ALA A 54 9.83 -11.23 1.71
N GLU A 55 11.02 -10.91 2.24
CA GLU A 55 11.49 -11.36 3.55
C GLU A 55 10.90 -10.51 4.69
N VAL A 56 10.34 -9.33 4.39
CA VAL A 56 9.73 -8.41 5.34
C VAL A 56 8.22 -8.34 5.10
N GLY A 57 7.43 -8.83 6.06
CA GLY A 57 5.97 -8.75 5.95
C GLY A 57 5.48 -7.32 5.77
N PHE A 58 4.48 -7.12 4.91
CA PHE A 58 3.85 -5.82 4.71
C PHE A 58 3.01 -5.45 5.95
N ASN A 59 3.57 -4.62 6.84
CA ASN A 59 3.04 -4.32 8.18
C ASN A 59 3.18 -2.82 8.52
N TRP A 60 2.80 -2.43 9.76
CA TRP A 60 2.85 -1.03 10.21
C TRP A 60 4.22 -0.37 10.01
N TYR A 61 5.31 -1.08 10.30
CA TYR A 61 6.66 -0.57 10.09
C TYR A 61 6.95 -0.28 8.61
N THR A 62 6.43 -1.12 7.70
CA THR A 62 6.56 -0.87 6.25
C THR A 62 5.84 0.42 5.83
N LEU A 63 4.66 0.69 6.41
CA LEU A 63 3.91 1.92 6.13
C LEU A 63 4.63 3.15 6.68
N GLU A 64 5.15 3.09 7.91
CA GLU A 64 5.94 4.17 8.52
C GLU A 64 7.16 4.50 7.66
N MET A 65 7.93 3.48 7.25
CA MET A 65 9.09 3.65 6.38
C MET A 65 8.71 4.32 5.05
N ALA A 66 7.61 3.91 4.44
CA ALA A 66 7.15 4.51 3.19
C ALA A 66 6.74 5.98 3.34
N ILE A 67 6.07 6.34 4.45
CA ILE A 67 5.73 7.74 4.78
C ILE A 67 6.99 8.57 4.99
N GLU A 68 7.98 8.05 5.71
CA GLU A 68 9.26 8.73 5.91
C GLU A 68 10.00 8.95 4.60
N ARG A 69 10.09 7.91 3.76
CA ARG A 69 10.79 7.96 2.48
C ARG A 69 10.14 8.90 1.47
N MET A 70 8.81 9.02 1.48
CA MET A 70 8.06 9.97 0.64
C MET A 70 8.45 11.42 0.90
N ARG A 71 8.87 11.74 2.14
CA ARG A 71 9.20 13.11 2.59
C ARG A 71 10.64 13.54 2.29
N GLU A 72 11.49 12.63 1.82
CA GLU A 72 12.90 12.87 1.48
C GLU A 72 13.09 13.42 0.05
#